data_AF-A0A834SVG6-F1
#
_entry.id   AF-A0A834SVG6-F1
#
_cell.length_a   1.000
_cell.length_b   1.000
_cell.length_c   1.000
_cell.angle_alpha   90.00
_cell.angle_beta   90.00
_cell.angle_gamma   90.00
#
_symmetry.space_group_name_H-M   'P 1'
#
loop_
_entity.id
_entity.type
_entity.pdbx_description
1 polymer ?
#
loop_
_entity_poly.entity_id
_entity_poly.type
_entity_poly.pdbx_seq_one_letter_code
_entity_poly.pdbx_strand_id
1 'polypeptide(L)'
;MACETPATQTTTAEEGGAATISALHPDIIQTHILTRLDGPALAAAAASSSQLYALSSQQHLWTTLCHATWPSTRSPRIRHVISGIFPHASRSFFSDSFTIPRPTPTTVTRQIMNLDRTPELISAVDLHYRHKLILSRVVETETVSGWFRCSPFRVDILEPKESVQTPMRYPEDDSACGEMGEDLRLSWIVLDPRGGRAMNVSSEKAVSVERHWLSGEVQVKFAAVVGGERGTASELALCSVGVTCVGVEGGGMEVREGWLEMEDMDGMHLNGRESLGILQRALEGKRENKKERGRERERWGEFGKRKRERKERMKRAEGRLDMLCVSLAALSFAGLFYVCVLCR
;
A
#
# COMPACT_ATOMS: atom_id res chain seq x y z
N MET A 1 26.94 -75.08 49.98
CA MET A 1 25.63 -74.44 49.78
C MET A 1 25.88 -73.10 49.10
N ALA A 2 25.73 -73.06 47.78
CA ALA A 2 25.73 -71.83 47.02
C ALA A 2 24.33 -71.23 47.13
N CYS A 3 24.25 -69.94 47.44
CA CYS A 3 23.01 -69.16 47.40
C CYS A 3 23.10 -68.28 46.16
N GLU A 4 22.27 -68.57 45.16
CA GLU A 4 22.13 -67.74 43.96
C GLU A 4 21.31 -66.50 44.29
N THR A 5 21.82 -65.33 43.89
CA THR A 5 21.09 -64.06 43.94
C THR A 5 20.56 -63.76 42.53
N PRO A 6 19.29 -63.36 42.36
CA PRO A 6 18.73 -63.14 41.03
C PRO A 6 19.26 -61.84 40.42
N ALA A 7 19.53 -61.88 39.12
CA ALA A 7 19.90 -60.71 38.33
C ALA A 7 18.71 -59.76 38.19
N THR A 8 18.82 -58.58 38.80
CA THR A 8 17.92 -57.45 38.52
C THR A 8 18.25 -56.92 37.13
N GLN A 9 17.43 -57.29 36.15
CA GLN A 9 17.40 -56.60 34.86
C GLN A 9 16.88 -55.18 35.11
N THR A 10 17.80 -54.20 35.10
CA THR A 10 17.42 -52.80 35.00
C THR A 10 17.02 -52.55 33.56
N THR A 11 15.71 -52.60 33.28
CA THR A 11 15.13 -52.03 32.08
C THR A 11 15.44 -50.53 32.10
N THR A 12 16.46 -50.13 31.35
CA THR A 12 16.63 -48.74 30.93
C THR A 12 15.45 -48.39 30.04
N ALA A 13 14.39 -47.85 30.65
CA ALA A 13 13.46 -47.02 29.91
C ALA A 13 14.31 -45.86 29.35
N GLU A 14 14.43 -45.80 28.02
CA GLU A 14 14.81 -44.56 27.35
C GLU A 14 13.73 -43.53 27.70
N GLU A 15 13.94 -42.80 28.79
CA GLU A 15 13.36 -41.48 28.96
C GLU A 15 13.96 -40.62 27.84
N GLY A 16 13.26 -40.60 26.70
CA GLY A 16 13.47 -39.63 25.65
C GLY A 16 13.22 -38.25 26.23
N GLY A 17 14.25 -37.68 26.87
CA GLY A 17 14.22 -36.37 27.48
C GLY A 17 13.75 -35.37 26.44
N ALA A 18 12.64 -34.70 26.72
CA ALA A 18 12.07 -33.70 25.81
C ALA A 18 13.09 -32.57 25.59
N ALA A 19 13.84 -32.66 24.49
CA ALA A 19 14.80 -31.64 24.11
C ALA A 19 14.04 -30.36 23.77
N THR A 20 14.31 -29.30 24.52
CA THR A 20 13.71 -27.97 24.28
C THR A 20 14.51 -27.23 23.21
N ILE A 21 13.86 -26.30 22.49
CA ILE A 21 14.55 -25.48 21.47
C ILE A 21 15.74 -24.71 22.05
N SER A 22 15.69 -24.35 23.34
CA SER A 22 16.77 -23.69 24.06
C SER A 22 18.02 -24.56 24.27
N ALA A 23 17.91 -25.88 24.10
CA ALA A 23 19.06 -26.79 24.12
C ALA A 23 19.88 -26.75 22.83
N LEU A 24 19.35 -26.18 21.74
CA LEU A 24 20.10 -25.99 20.50
C LEU A 24 21.11 -24.86 20.64
N HIS A 25 22.26 -25.00 19.96
CA HIS A 25 23.25 -23.94 19.89
C HIS A 25 22.64 -22.68 19.20
N PRO A 26 22.88 -21.47 19.73
CA PRO A 26 22.33 -20.23 19.16
C PRO A 26 22.60 -20.06 17.66
N ASP A 27 23.77 -20.47 17.16
CA ASP A 27 24.11 -20.38 15.74
C ASP A 27 23.22 -21.25 14.86
N ILE A 28 22.78 -22.42 15.34
CA ILE A 28 21.87 -23.30 14.59
C ILE A 28 20.50 -22.61 14.48
N ILE A 29 20.02 -22.06 15.60
CA ILE A 29 18.77 -21.31 15.65
C ILE A 29 18.86 -20.12 14.69
N GLN A 30 19.93 -19.34 14.78
CA GLN A 30 20.10 -18.10 14.02
C GLN A 30 20.28 -18.36 12.52
N THR A 31 21.12 -19.30 12.12
CA THR A 31 21.53 -19.46 10.71
C THR A 31 20.65 -20.44 9.92
N HIS A 32 20.05 -21.44 10.57
CA HIS A 32 19.27 -22.48 9.89
C HIS A 32 17.76 -22.42 10.16
N ILE A 33 17.34 -21.90 11.31
CA ILE A 33 15.92 -21.83 11.69
C ILE A 33 15.35 -20.44 11.38
N LEU A 34 15.89 -19.38 12.01
CA LEU A 34 15.33 -18.03 11.90
C LEU A 34 15.44 -17.44 10.49
N THR A 35 16.44 -17.82 9.71
CA THR A 35 16.60 -17.40 8.30
C THR A 35 15.50 -17.92 7.37
N ARG A 36 14.74 -18.93 7.79
CA ARG A 36 13.63 -19.53 7.01
C ARG A 36 12.27 -18.94 7.34
N LEU A 37 12.19 -18.10 8.37
CA LEU A 37 10.94 -17.49 8.82
C LEU A 37 10.61 -16.24 8.00
N ASP A 38 9.33 -16.04 7.68
CA ASP A 38 8.85 -14.76 7.17
C ASP A 38 8.85 -13.70 8.29
N GLY A 39 8.69 -12.43 7.95
CA GLY A 39 8.74 -11.34 8.94
C GLY A 39 7.78 -11.51 10.12
N PRO A 40 6.50 -11.83 9.87
CA PRO A 40 5.56 -12.13 10.94
C PRO A 40 5.95 -13.33 11.82
N ALA A 41 6.42 -14.44 11.24
CA ALA A 41 6.86 -15.59 12.02
C ALA A 41 8.12 -15.25 12.84
N LEU A 42 9.04 -14.45 12.29
CA LEU A 42 10.21 -13.96 13.01
C LEU A 42 9.82 -13.05 14.17
N ALA A 43 8.85 -12.15 13.97
CA ALA A 43 8.29 -11.32 15.04
C ALA A 43 7.58 -12.16 16.12
N ALA A 44 6.85 -13.21 15.73
CA ALA A 44 6.20 -14.13 16.66
C ALA A 44 7.21 -14.94 17.47
N ALA A 45 8.28 -15.44 16.83
CA ALA A 45 9.38 -16.11 17.51
C ALA A 45 10.03 -15.17 18.53
N ALA A 46 10.30 -13.92 18.15
CA ALA A 46 10.85 -12.90 19.05
C ALA A 46 9.97 -12.63 20.30
N ALA A 47 8.64 -12.80 20.19
CA ALA A 47 7.71 -12.57 21.29
C ALA A 47 7.60 -13.75 22.28
N SER A 48 8.12 -14.93 21.91
CA SER A 48 7.95 -16.17 22.70
C SER A 48 8.93 -16.33 23.86
N SER A 49 10.15 -15.78 23.76
CA SER A 49 11.17 -15.85 24.81
C SER A 49 12.23 -14.77 24.66
N SER A 50 12.97 -14.46 25.73
CA SER A 50 14.09 -13.50 25.70
C SER A 50 15.25 -13.97 24.81
N GLN A 51 15.53 -15.29 24.78
CA GLN A 51 16.55 -15.88 23.91
C GLN A 51 16.19 -15.67 22.43
N LEU A 52 14.95 -16.03 22.05
CA LEU A 52 14.50 -15.86 20.66
C LEU A 52 14.34 -14.39 20.29
N TYR A 53 13.97 -13.52 21.24
CA TYR A 53 13.98 -12.08 21.04
C TYR A 53 15.36 -11.56 20.65
N ALA A 54 16.40 -11.93 21.42
CA ALA A 54 17.77 -11.50 21.18
C ALA A 54 18.29 -11.97 19.81
N LEU A 55 18.03 -13.24 19.46
CA LEU A 55 18.44 -13.82 18.17
C LEU A 55 17.66 -13.24 16.99
N SER A 56 16.35 -13.04 17.14
CA SER A 56 15.47 -12.50 16.08
C SER A 56 15.65 -11.00 15.87
N SER A 57 16.24 -10.28 16.82
CA SER A 57 16.49 -8.83 16.71
C SER A 57 17.75 -8.49 15.89
N GLN A 58 18.48 -9.50 15.40
CA GLN A 58 19.69 -9.30 14.62
C GLN A 58 19.40 -8.62 13.28
N GLN A 59 20.15 -7.55 12.99
CA GLN A 59 19.88 -6.66 11.85
C GLN A 59 19.93 -7.37 10.49
N HIS A 60 20.88 -8.28 10.30
CA HIS A 60 21.08 -8.99 9.03
C HIS A 60 19.88 -9.85 8.64
N LEU A 61 19.12 -10.40 9.59
CA LEU A 61 17.90 -11.18 9.32
C LEU A 61 16.85 -10.27 8.66
N TRP A 62 16.57 -9.13 9.28
CA TRP A 62 15.61 -8.15 8.77
C TRP A 62 16.07 -7.52 7.45
N THR A 63 17.36 -7.21 7.30
CA THR A 63 17.91 -6.71 6.04
C THR A 63 17.73 -7.73 4.90
N THR A 64 18.05 -9.00 5.16
CA THR A 64 17.88 -10.08 4.17
C THR A 64 16.42 -10.28 3.80
N LEU A 65 15.54 -10.24 4.80
CA LEU A 65 14.10 -10.34 4.62
C LEU A 65 13.54 -9.17 3.80
N CYS A 66 13.96 -7.93 4.07
CA CYS A 66 13.58 -6.76 3.25
C CYS A 66 14.01 -6.94 1.80
N HIS A 67 15.27 -7.33 1.55
CA HIS A 67 15.76 -7.57 0.19
C HIS A 67 15.05 -8.71 -0.54
N ALA A 68 14.59 -9.73 0.19
CA ALA A 68 13.84 -10.85 -0.37
C ALA A 68 12.38 -10.48 -0.66
N THR A 69 11.77 -9.67 0.20
CA THR A 69 10.37 -9.25 0.07
C THR A 69 10.20 -8.13 -0.95
N TRP A 70 11.12 -7.16 -0.92
CA TRP A 70 11.11 -5.94 -1.73
C TRP A 70 12.50 -5.75 -2.35
N PRO A 71 12.78 -6.34 -3.51
CA PRO A 71 14.07 -6.26 -4.18
C PRO A 71 14.59 -4.81 -4.38
N SER A 72 13.70 -3.84 -4.53
CA SER A 72 14.03 -2.41 -4.63
C SER A 72 14.87 -1.89 -3.45
N THR A 73 14.71 -2.49 -2.26
CA THR A 73 15.47 -2.15 -1.06
C THR A 73 16.96 -2.46 -1.15
N ARG A 74 17.42 -3.20 -2.16
CA ARG A 74 18.85 -3.42 -2.43
C ARG A 74 19.55 -2.18 -2.98
N SER A 75 18.81 -1.19 -3.46
CA SER A 75 19.35 0.07 -3.96
C SER A 75 20.23 0.75 -2.89
N PRO A 76 21.43 1.26 -3.24
CA PRO A 76 22.31 1.94 -2.30
C PRO A 76 21.62 3.10 -1.57
N ARG A 77 20.75 3.84 -2.26
CA ARG A 77 19.99 4.96 -1.69
C ARG A 77 19.06 4.50 -0.58
N ILE A 78 18.24 3.49 -0.83
CA ILE A 78 17.29 2.95 0.16
C ILE A 78 18.06 2.33 1.33
N ARG A 79 19.13 1.57 1.07
CA ARG A 79 19.98 1.00 2.12
C ARG A 79 20.54 2.08 3.04
N HIS A 80 21.03 3.18 2.47
CA HIS A 80 21.55 4.31 3.25
C HIS A 80 20.47 4.90 4.16
N VAL A 81 19.29 5.21 3.61
CA VAL A 81 18.16 5.77 4.37
C VAL A 81 17.70 4.82 5.48
N ILE A 82 17.50 3.54 5.17
CA ILE A 82 17.09 2.54 6.16
C ILE A 82 18.15 2.39 7.25
N SER A 83 19.44 2.33 6.90
CA SER A 83 20.50 2.14 7.89
C SER A 83 20.76 3.38 8.76
N GLY A 84 20.62 4.58 8.18
CA GLY A 84 21.02 5.83 8.83
C GLY A 84 19.90 6.55 9.58
N ILE A 85 18.65 6.42 9.13
CA ILE A 85 17.53 7.26 9.62
C ILE A 85 16.47 6.44 10.36
N PHE A 86 16.15 5.24 9.88
CA PHE A 86 15.08 4.44 10.46
C PHE A 86 15.47 3.92 11.87
N PRO A 87 14.60 4.02 12.88
CA PRO A 87 14.87 3.48 14.20
C PRO A 87 14.95 1.95 14.11
N HIS A 88 16.00 1.30 14.58
CA HIS A 88 16.19 -0.16 14.36
C HIS A 88 16.24 -0.57 12.87
N ALA A 89 16.61 0.36 11.99
CA ALA A 89 16.89 0.16 10.57
C ALA A 89 15.86 -0.74 9.84
N SER A 90 16.31 -1.83 9.20
CA SER A 90 15.45 -2.70 8.40
C SER A 90 14.27 -3.32 9.16
N ARG A 91 14.35 -3.47 10.49
CA ARG A 91 13.24 -4.01 11.28
C ARG A 91 12.06 -3.05 11.33
N SER A 92 12.30 -1.75 11.57
CA SER A 92 11.22 -0.76 11.53
C SER A 92 10.74 -0.53 10.12
N PHE A 93 11.63 -0.45 9.14
CA PHE A 93 11.23 -0.35 7.73
C PHE A 93 10.31 -1.51 7.33
N PHE A 94 10.65 -2.75 7.72
CA PHE A 94 9.81 -3.90 7.46
C PHE A 94 8.45 -3.76 8.15
N SER A 95 8.44 -3.41 9.44
CA SER A 95 7.20 -3.21 10.19
C SER A 95 6.31 -2.12 9.55
N ASP A 96 6.90 -1.00 9.17
CA ASP A 96 6.20 0.14 8.55
C ASP A 96 5.65 -0.20 7.16
N SER A 97 6.40 -0.96 6.37
CA SER A 97 6.02 -1.32 4.99
C SER A 97 5.09 -2.53 4.92
N PHE A 98 5.16 -3.43 5.90
CA PHE A 98 4.34 -4.64 5.98
C PHE A 98 2.98 -4.38 6.61
N THR A 99 2.85 -3.33 7.41
CA THR A 99 1.58 -2.93 8.04
C THR A 99 0.86 -1.87 7.21
N ILE A 100 -0.47 -1.89 7.26
CA ILE A 100 -1.30 -0.96 6.49
C ILE A 100 -1.63 0.24 7.40
N PRO A 101 -1.48 1.48 6.92
CA PRO A 101 -1.98 2.65 7.63
C PRO A 101 -3.49 2.54 7.84
N ARG A 102 -3.94 2.78 9.07
CA ARG A 102 -5.37 2.86 9.34
C ARG A 102 -5.93 4.12 8.67
N PRO A 103 -6.98 4.04 7.83
CA PRO A 103 -7.59 5.21 7.22
C PRO A 103 -8.47 5.96 8.24
N THR A 104 -7.85 6.50 9.29
CA THR A 104 -8.53 7.34 10.29
C THR A 104 -8.51 8.79 9.85
N PRO A 105 -9.66 9.40 9.50
CA PRO A 105 -9.70 10.82 9.22
C PRO A 105 -9.45 11.60 10.49
N THR A 106 -8.53 12.56 10.40
CA THR A 106 -8.17 13.42 11.51
C THR A 106 -8.99 14.70 11.45
N THR A 107 -9.50 15.13 12.61
CA THR A 107 -9.98 16.51 12.76
C THR A 107 -8.74 17.40 12.78
N VAL A 108 -8.57 18.27 11.79
CA VAL A 108 -7.47 19.22 11.77
C VAL A 108 -7.67 20.15 12.97
N THR A 109 -6.88 19.95 14.03
CA THR A 109 -6.50 21.09 14.85
C THR A 109 -5.63 21.93 13.93
N ARG A 110 -5.83 23.24 13.85
CA ARG A 110 -5.18 24.21 12.93
C ARG A 110 -3.65 24.32 13.10
N GLN A 111 -2.96 23.22 13.40
CA GLN A 111 -1.52 23.06 13.23
C GLN A 111 -1.27 23.13 11.73
N ILE A 112 -0.67 24.23 11.31
CA ILE A 112 -0.06 24.38 9.99
C ILE A 112 0.84 23.16 9.81
N MET A 113 0.46 22.24 8.91
CA MET A 113 1.32 21.12 8.57
C MET A 113 2.59 21.70 7.96
N ASN A 114 3.70 21.50 8.65
CA ASN A 114 5.00 21.90 8.13
C ASN A 114 5.42 20.87 7.07
N LEU A 115 4.96 21.11 5.85
CA LEU A 115 5.23 20.28 4.69
C LEU A 115 6.73 20.24 4.34
N ASP A 116 7.51 21.22 4.79
CA ASP A 116 8.96 21.28 4.61
C ASP A 116 9.71 20.27 5.48
N ARG A 117 9.01 19.54 6.36
CA ARG A 117 9.55 18.39 7.10
C ARG A 117 9.90 17.22 6.20
N THR A 118 9.23 17.08 5.06
CA THR A 118 9.44 15.97 4.12
C THR A 118 9.81 16.55 2.75
N PRO A 119 11.05 17.06 2.58
CA PRO A 119 11.48 17.74 1.34
C PRO A 119 11.60 16.79 0.14
N GLU A 120 11.63 15.49 0.39
CA GLU A 120 11.69 14.44 -0.62
C GLU A 120 10.87 13.24 -0.15
N LEU A 121 10.36 12.47 -1.10
CA LEU A 121 9.79 11.14 -0.92
C LEU A 121 10.57 10.17 -1.80
N ILE A 122 10.72 8.93 -1.34
CA ILE A 122 11.30 7.86 -2.15
C ILE A 122 10.23 6.80 -2.38
N SER A 123 9.96 6.45 -3.62
CA SER A 123 9.10 5.33 -4.00
C SER A 123 9.95 4.11 -4.35
N ALA A 124 9.77 3.03 -3.61
CA ALA A 124 10.39 1.73 -3.84
C ALA A 124 9.33 0.78 -4.40
N VAL A 125 9.50 0.34 -5.64
CA VAL A 125 8.45 -0.33 -6.42
C VAL A 125 8.92 -1.68 -6.91
N ASP A 126 8.16 -2.73 -6.60
CA ASP A 126 8.45 -4.10 -7.00
C ASP A 126 7.18 -4.79 -7.55
N LEU A 127 7.21 -5.16 -8.83
CA LEU A 127 6.14 -5.88 -9.52
C LEU A 127 6.56 -7.33 -9.76
N HIS A 128 5.71 -8.26 -9.36
CA HIS A 128 5.92 -9.69 -9.52
C HIS A 128 4.76 -10.33 -10.29
N TYR A 129 5.06 -11.36 -11.07
CA TYR A 129 4.09 -12.26 -11.69
C TYR A 129 4.45 -13.69 -11.35
N ARG A 130 3.52 -14.45 -10.75
CA ARG A 130 3.76 -15.84 -10.30
C ARG A 130 5.04 -15.99 -9.46
N HIS A 131 5.27 -15.05 -8.54
CA HIS A 131 6.45 -14.98 -7.66
C HIS A 131 7.78 -14.68 -8.37
N LYS A 132 7.77 -14.37 -9.66
CA LYS A 132 8.94 -13.89 -10.40
C LYS A 132 8.90 -12.38 -10.52
N LEU A 133 10.02 -11.73 -10.22
CA LEU A 133 10.17 -10.28 -10.35
C LEU A 133 10.12 -9.89 -11.84
N ILE A 134 9.21 -8.99 -12.19
CA ILE A 134 9.14 -8.33 -13.50
C ILE A 134 9.91 -7.02 -13.47
N LEU A 135 9.62 -6.18 -12.46
CA LEU A 135 10.13 -4.82 -12.38
C LEU A 135 10.53 -4.51 -10.94
N SER A 136 11.69 -3.88 -10.77
CA SER A 136 12.13 -3.29 -9.51
C SER A 136 12.73 -1.91 -9.79
N ARG A 137 12.16 -0.87 -9.18
CA ARG A 137 12.52 0.54 -9.41
C ARG A 137 12.55 1.32 -8.11
N VAL A 138 13.35 2.37 -8.12
CA VAL A 138 13.42 3.38 -7.05
C VAL A 138 13.30 4.74 -7.70
N VAL A 139 12.33 5.54 -7.27
CA VAL A 139 12.08 6.89 -7.77
C VAL A 139 12.19 7.87 -6.62
N GLU A 140 12.96 8.92 -6.80
CA GLU A 140 13.07 10.03 -5.85
C GLU A 140 12.19 11.18 -6.32
N THR A 141 11.35 11.70 -5.42
CA THR A 141 10.39 12.76 -5.73
C THR A 141 10.65 13.92 -4.78
N GLU A 142 11.14 15.05 -5.31
CA GLU A 142 11.22 16.28 -4.54
C GLU A 142 9.82 16.84 -4.28
N THR A 143 9.62 17.45 -3.11
CA THR A 143 8.28 17.94 -2.71
C THR A 143 8.23 19.44 -2.49
N VAL A 144 9.35 20.15 -2.62
CA VAL A 144 9.48 21.55 -2.20
C VAL A 144 9.04 22.50 -3.32
N SER A 145 9.26 22.13 -4.58
CA SER A 145 9.00 23.02 -5.71
C SER A 145 7.52 23.41 -5.82
N GLY A 146 7.29 24.61 -6.34
CA GLY A 146 5.93 25.05 -6.70
C GLY A 146 5.29 24.13 -7.75
N TRP A 147 6.10 23.52 -8.63
CA TRP A 147 5.61 22.58 -9.64
C TRP A 147 4.99 21.35 -8.98
N PHE A 148 5.68 20.70 -8.05
CA PHE A 148 5.13 19.59 -7.29
C PHE A 148 3.89 20.03 -6.49
N ARG A 149 3.99 21.16 -5.78
CA ARG A 149 2.92 21.62 -4.86
C ARG A 149 1.62 21.97 -5.56
N CYS A 150 1.68 22.42 -6.82
CA CYS A 150 0.51 22.91 -7.56
C CYS A 150 0.02 21.94 -8.64
N SER A 151 0.87 21.01 -9.10
CA SER A 151 0.47 20.02 -10.12
C SER A 151 -0.27 18.84 -9.50
N PRO A 152 -1.11 18.13 -10.27
CA PRO A 152 -1.65 16.84 -9.86
C PRO A 152 -0.53 15.91 -9.37
N PHE A 153 -0.74 15.27 -8.23
CA PHE A 153 0.23 14.35 -7.67
C PHE A 153 0.30 13.10 -8.54
N ARG A 154 1.46 12.90 -9.16
CA ARG A 154 1.76 11.75 -10.00
C ARG A 154 3.23 11.36 -9.85
N VAL A 155 3.49 10.07 -9.70
CA VAL A 155 4.84 9.50 -9.70
C VAL A 155 4.89 8.39 -10.74
N ASP A 156 5.64 8.59 -11.81
CA ASP A 156 5.86 7.60 -12.86
C ASP A 156 7.17 6.84 -12.61
N ILE A 157 7.19 5.52 -12.85
CA ILE A 157 8.38 4.65 -12.64
C ILE A 157 9.10 4.25 -13.93
N LEU A 158 8.48 4.49 -15.08
CA LEU A 158 9.04 4.22 -16.41
C LEU A 158 9.08 5.52 -17.19
N GLU A 159 10.19 5.75 -17.88
CA GLU A 159 10.32 6.93 -18.75
C GLU A 159 9.47 6.79 -20.01
N PRO A 160 9.09 7.91 -20.65
CA PRO A 160 8.44 7.86 -21.96
C PRO A 160 9.30 7.07 -22.96
N LYS A 161 8.74 5.96 -23.49
CA LYS A 161 9.36 4.98 -24.41
C LYS A 161 10.17 3.85 -23.74
N GLU A 162 10.31 3.86 -22.43
CA GLU A 162 10.81 2.69 -21.71
C GLU A 162 9.72 1.61 -21.70
N SER A 163 10.10 0.36 -22.00
CA SER A 163 9.22 -0.80 -21.79
C SER A 163 10.00 -1.96 -21.20
N VAL A 164 9.30 -2.82 -20.46
CA VAL A 164 9.89 -3.95 -19.74
C VAL A 164 9.21 -5.21 -20.21
N GLN A 165 9.99 -6.07 -20.88
CA GLN A 165 9.50 -7.36 -21.35
C GLN A 165 9.09 -8.24 -20.20
N THR A 166 7.98 -8.96 -20.37
CA THR A 166 7.42 -9.80 -19.31
C THR A 166 7.24 -11.24 -19.79
N PRO A 167 7.24 -12.21 -18.86
CA PRO A 167 6.88 -13.58 -19.18
C PRO A 167 5.35 -13.78 -19.36
N MET A 168 4.56 -12.72 -19.30
CA MET A 168 3.11 -12.78 -19.40
C MET A 168 2.68 -12.98 -20.86
N ARG A 169 1.59 -13.70 -21.04
CA ARG A 169 0.88 -13.76 -22.33
C ARG A 169 -0.20 -12.70 -22.35
N TYR A 170 -0.42 -12.13 -23.52
CA TYR A 170 -1.52 -11.21 -23.72
C TYR A 170 -2.87 -11.93 -23.50
N PRO A 171 -3.78 -11.38 -22.66
CA PRO A 171 -5.04 -12.04 -22.35
C PRO A 171 -6.00 -12.01 -23.55
N GLU A 172 -6.57 -13.17 -23.88
CA GLU A 172 -7.50 -13.31 -25.00
C GLU A 172 -8.89 -12.70 -24.68
N ASP A 173 -9.36 -12.89 -23.44
CA ASP A 173 -10.65 -12.46 -22.95
C ASP A 173 -10.60 -11.85 -21.53
N ASP A 174 -11.77 -11.44 -21.02
CA ASP A 174 -11.90 -10.85 -19.68
C ASP A 174 -11.63 -11.85 -18.54
N SER A 175 -11.83 -13.15 -18.77
CA SER A 175 -11.52 -14.20 -17.78
C SER A 175 -10.00 -14.32 -17.60
N ALA A 176 -9.26 -14.36 -18.71
CA ALA A 176 -7.81 -14.36 -18.72
C ALA A 176 -7.22 -13.08 -18.11
N CYS A 177 -7.88 -11.92 -18.29
CA CYS A 177 -7.52 -10.68 -17.58
C CYS A 177 -7.64 -10.85 -16.05
N GLY A 178 -8.72 -11.49 -15.58
CA GLY A 178 -8.92 -11.78 -14.16
C GLY A 178 -7.85 -12.70 -13.57
N GLU A 179 -7.52 -13.79 -14.27
CA GLU A 179 -6.46 -14.72 -13.87
C GLU A 179 -5.08 -14.02 -13.81
N MET A 180 -4.77 -13.19 -14.81
CA MET A 180 -3.55 -12.39 -14.82
C MET A 180 -3.46 -11.48 -13.59
N GLY A 181 -4.57 -10.83 -13.21
CA GLY A 181 -4.64 -10.00 -12.01
C GLY A 181 -4.38 -10.77 -10.71
N GLU A 182 -4.88 -12.00 -10.61
CA GLU A 182 -4.65 -12.87 -9.45
C GLU A 182 -3.21 -13.37 -9.34
N ASP A 183 -2.48 -13.45 -10.46
CA ASP A 183 -1.06 -13.84 -10.50
C ASP A 183 -0.10 -12.65 -10.29
N LEU A 184 -0.58 -11.42 -10.43
CA LEU A 184 0.20 -10.20 -10.25
C LEU A 184 0.25 -9.76 -8.78
N ARG A 185 1.44 -9.36 -8.34
CA ARG A 185 1.67 -8.77 -7.02
C ARG A 185 2.49 -7.50 -7.14
N LEU A 186 2.05 -6.42 -6.53
CA LEU A 186 2.77 -5.15 -6.52
C LEU A 186 3.03 -4.69 -5.09
N SER A 187 4.23 -4.21 -4.83
CA SER A 187 4.52 -3.39 -3.65
C SER A 187 4.98 -2.03 -4.11
N TRP A 188 4.26 -0.98 -3.71
CA TRP A 188 4.66 0.40 -3.88
C TRP A 188 4.88 1.00 -2.50
N ILE A 189 6.12 1.08 -2.05
CA ILE A 189 6.48 1.59 -0.74
C ILE A 189 6.92 3.04 -0.86
N VAL A 190 6.24 3.94 -0.17
CA VAL A 190 6.64 5.34 -0.03
C VAL A 190 7.42 5.49 1.26
N LEU A 191 8.62 6.06 1.17
CA LEU A 191 9.50 6.38 2.29
C LEU A 191 9.59 7.90 2.46
N ASP A 192 9.55 8.35 3.71
CA ASP A 192 10.05 9.66 4.11
C ASP A 192 11.48 9.48 4.66
N PRO A 193 12.51 9.83 3.87
CA PRO A 193 13.90 9.65 4.27
C PRO A 193 14.37 10.65 5.33
N ARG A 194 13.58 11.68 5.67
CA ARG A 194 13.88 12.59 6.78
C ARG A 194 13.15 12.18 8.06
N GLY A 195 11.91 11.73 7.92
CA GLY A 195 11.09 11.20 9.02
C GLY A 195 11.47 9.79 9.46
N GLY A 196 12.15 9.01 8.61
CA GLY A 196 12.50 7.62 8.90
C GLY A 196 11.28 6.72 8.98
N ARG A 197 10.26 6.99 8.15
CA ARG A 197 8.99 6.26 8.11
C ARG A 197 8.72 5.73 6.71
N ALA A 198 8.02 4.60 6.64
CA ALA A 198 7.56 4.03 5.38
C ALA A 198 6.09 3.58 5.45
N MET A 199 5.48 3.39 4.28
CA MET A 199 4.22 2.68 4.12
C MET A 199 4.14 2.04 2.74
N ASN A 200 3.42 0.93 2.63
CA ASN A 200 2.97 0.44 1.33
C ASN A 200 1.65 1.13 0.94
N VAL A 201 1.61 1.74 -0.25
CA VAL A 201 0.43 2.42 -0.82
C VAL A 201 -0.26 1.60 -1.92
N SER A 202 -0.03 0.28 -1.93
CA SER A 202 -0.65 -0.67 -2.86
C SER A 202 -1.33 -1.83 -2.12
N SER A 203 -2.32 -2.44 -2.76
CA SER A 203 -3.14 -3.54 -2.21
C SER A 203 -2.47 -4.92 -2.21
N GLU A 204 -1.18 -5.01 -2.56
CA GLU A 204 -0.46 -6.25 -2.89
C GLU A 204 -1.04 -7.00 -4.10
N LYS A 205 -2.33 -7.34 -4.09
CA LYS A 205 -3.09 -7.91 -5.21
C LYS A 205 -3.78 -6.82 -6.03
N ALA A 206 -4.03 -7.11 -7.31
CA ALA A 206 -4.82 -6.23 -8.15
C ALA A 206 -6.25 -6.07 -7.61
N VAL A 207 -6.77 -4.84 -7.60
CA VAL A 207 -8.17 -4.53 -7.28
C VAL A 207 -9.05 -4.52 -8.53
N SER A 208 -8.48 -4.19 -9.68
CA SER A 208 -9.12 -4.32 -10.98
C SER A 208 -8.10 -4.58 -12.09
N VAL A 209 -8.57 -5.25 -13.14
CA VAL A 209 -7.85 -5.44 -14.40
C VAL A 209 -8.83 -5.10 -15.52
N GLU A 210 -8.49 -4.13 -16.35
CA GLU A 210 -9.36 -3.60 -17.39
C GLU A 210 -8.61 -3.59 -18.72
N ARG A 211 -9.18 -4.22 -19.74
CA ARG A 211 -8.67 -4.12 -21.10
C ARG A 211 -9.35 -2.94 -21.79
N HIS A 212 -8.56 -1.99 -22.25
CA HIS A 212 -9.06 -0.84 -22.99
C HIS A 212 -9.61 -1.30 -24.34
N TRP A 213 -10.89 -1.02 -24.60
CA TRP A 213 -11.62 -1.54 -25.76
C TRP A 213 -11.04 -1.13 -27.12
N LEU A 214 -10.46 0.08 -27.22
CA LEU A 214 -9.90 0.59 -28.48
C LEU A 214 -8.42 0.20 -28.68
N SER A 215 -7.54 0.59 -27.75
CA SER A 215 -6.10 0.33 -27.84
C SER A 215 -5.71 -1.11 -27.53
N GLY A 216 -6.57 -1.88 -26.86
CA GLY A 216 -6.25 -3.22 -26.38
C GLY A 216 -5.27 -3.23 -25.22
N GLU A 217 -4.83 -2.08 -24.70
CA GLU A 217 -3.93 -2.01 -23.55
C GLU A 217 -4.62 -2.54 -22.30
N VAL A 218 -3.90 -3.28 -21.47
CA VAL A 218 -4.45 -3.82 -20.23
C VAL A 218 -3.93 -2.99 -19.07
N GLN A 219 -4.84 -2.36 -18.34
CA GLN A 219 -4.54 -1.61 -17.13
C GLN A 219 -4.83 -2.47 -15.91
N VAL A 220 -3.80 -2.66 -15.09
CA VAL A 220 -3.89 -3.34 -13.81
C VAL A 220 -3.83 -2.28 -12.71
N LYS A 221 -4.84 -2.23 -11.86
CA LYS A 221 -4.92 -1.26 -10.76
C LYS A 221 -4.71 -1.95 -9.41
N PHE A 222 -3.92 -1.30 -8.58
CA PHE A 222 -3.72 -1.59 -7.16
C PHE A 222 -4.11 -0.33 -6.38
N ALA A 223 -4.50 -0.48 -5.13
CA ALA A 223 -4.92 0.68 -4.37
C ALA A 223 -4.69 0.59 -2.86
N ALA A 224 -4.48 1.73 -2.23
CA ALA A 224 -4.58 1.87 -0.79
C ALA A 224 -5.46 3.08 -0.44
N VAL A 225 -6.30 2.93 0.59
CA VAL A 225 -7.13 4.01 1.11
C VAL A 225 -6.45 4.61 2.34
N VAL A 226 -6.27 5.92 2.34
CA VAL A 226 -5.64 6.67 3.44
C VAL A 226 -6.60 7.72 4.00
N GLY A 227 -6.43 8.04 5.29
CA GLY A 227 -7.24 9.04 5.97
C GLY A 227 -6.70 10.45 5.73
N GLY A 228 -7.56 11.38 5.35
CA GLY A 228 -7.23 12.80 5.24
C GLY A 228 -7.99 13.65 6.25
N GLU A 229 -8.58 14.74 5.79
CA GLU A 229 -9.21 15.74 6.65
C GLU A 229 -10.72 15.50 6.80
N ARG A 230 -11.15 15.26 8.03
CA ARG A 230 -12.55 14.96 8.34
C ARG A 230 -13.51 16.06 7.85
N GLY A 231 -14.59 15.66 7.19
CA GLY A 231 -15.63 16.59 6.71
C GLY A 231 -15.32 17.26 5.37
N THR A 232 -14.17 16.98 4.75
CA THR A 232 -13.81 17.49 3.42
C THR A 232 -14.05 16.43 2.33
N ALA A 233 -13.83 16.78 1.06
CA ALA A 233 -13.78 15.81 -0.04
C ALA A 233 -12.64 14.79 0.15
N SER A 234 -11.55 15.24 0.78
CA SER A 234 -10.35 14.45 1.08
C SER A 234 -10.40 13.79 2.46
N GLU A 235 -11.59 13.56 3.03
CA GLU A 235 -11.74 12.81 4.29
C GLU A 235 -11.09 11.43 4.19
N LEU A 236 -11.27 10.79 3.04
CA LEU A 236 -10.51 9.65 2.59
C LEU A 236 -9.89 10.01 1.24
N ALA A 237 -8.68 9.55 1.01
CA ALA A 237 -8.04 9.62 -0.29
C ALA A 237 -7.63 8.22 -0.75
N LEU A 238 -7.68 8.02 -2.06
CA LEU A 238 -7.28 6.79 -2.73
C LEU A 238 -5.89 7.00 -3.31
N CYS A 239 -4.91 6.27 -2.82
CA CYS A 239 -3.66 6.05 -3.55
C CYS A 239 -3.97 5.04 -4.66
N SER A 240 -4.08 5.53 -5.88
CA SER A 240 -4.34 4.75 -7.07
C SER A 240 -3.01 4.41 -7.73
N VAL A 241 -2.71 3.13 -7.85
CA VAL A 241 -1.47 2.66 -8.46
C VAL A 241 -1.83 1.87 -9.70
N GLY A 242 -1.36 2.32 -10.86
CA GLY A 242 -1.65 1.70 -12.15
C GLY A 242 -0.40 1.10 -12.78
N VAL A 243 -0.58 0.00 -13.50
CA VAL A 243 0.41 -0.57 -14.42
C VAL A 243 -0.27 -0.78 -15.76
N THR A 244 0.29 -0.20 -16.82
CA THR A 244 -0.19 -0.38 -18.20
C THR A 244 0.67 -1.41 -18.89
N CYS A 245 0.03 -2.48 -19.35
CA CYS A 245 0.66 -3.56 -20.09
C CYS A 245 0.13 -3.59 -21.54
N VAL A 246 1.03 -3.77 -22.50
CA VAL A 246 0.75 -3.79 -23.95
C VAL A 246 1.12 -5.15 -24.52
N GLY A 247 0.30 -5.63 -25.45
CA GLY A 247 0.61 -6.84 -26.22
C GLY A 247 1.70 -6.58 -27.26
N VAL A 248 2.62 -7.53 -27.42
CA VAL A 248 3.65 -7.50 -28.46
C VAL A 248 3.44 -8.64 -29.47
N GLU A 249 4.02 -8.51 -30.67
CA GLU A 249 3.98 -9.56 -31.68
C GLU A 249 4.49 -10.90 -31.11
N GLY A 250 3.79 -11.99 -31.42
CA GLY A 250 4.07 -13.32 -30.84
C GLY A 250 3.31 -13.63 -29.54
N GLY A 251 2.36 -12.77 -29.14
CA GLY A 251 1.45 -13.04 -28.02
C GLY A 251 2.04 -12.79 -26.63
N GLY A 252 3.23 -12.18 -26.57
CA GLY A 252 3.85 -11.71 -25.33
C GLY A 252 3.25 -10.39 -24.85
N MET A 253 3.76 -9.92 -23.72
CA MET A 253 3.33 -8.65 -23.13
C MET A 253 4.52 -7.88 -22.56
N GLU A 254 4.48 -6.56 -22.64
CA GLU A 254 5.44 -5.67 -22.01
C GLU A 254 4.74 -4.69 -21.06
N VAL A 255 5.41 -4.31 -19.96
CA VAL A 255 4.97 -3.20 -19.11
C VAL A 255 5.50 -1.91 -19.73
N ARG A 256 4.60 -0.97 -20.00
CA ARG A 256 4.94 0.32 -20.63
C ARG A 256 4.85 1.49 -19.67
N GLU A 257 3.93 1.43 -18.71
CA GLU A 257 3.77 2.48 -17.73
C GLU A 257 3.54 1.87 -16.35
N GLY A 258 4.04 2.57 -15.33
CA GLY A 258 3.64 2.36 -13.95
C GLY A 258 3.55 3.71 -13.28
N TRP A 259 2.49 3.95 -12.53
CA TRP A 259 2.23 5.24 -11.93
C TRP A 259 1.53 5.13 -10.59
N LEU A 260 1.72 6.15 -9.74
CA LEU A 260 0.97 6.39 -8.52
C LEU A 260 0.33 7.78 -8.61
N GLU A 261 -0.97 7.85 -8.34
CA GLU A 261 -1.75 9.09 -8.23
C GLU A 261 -2.59 9.07 -6.95
N MET A 262 -3.11 10.22 -6.56
CA MET A 262 -4.02 10.34 -5.44
C MET A 262 -5.33 11.03 -5.84
N GLU A 263 -6.45 10.42 -5.46
CA GLU A 263 -7.79 10.94 -5.71
C GLU A 263 -8.56 11.15 -4.40
N ASP A 264 -9.42 12.15 -4.36
CA ASP A 264 -10.37 12.37 -3.27
C ASP A 264 -11.71 11.61 -3.46
N MET A 265 -12.65 11.79 -2.53
CA MET A 265 -13.97 11.16 -2.60
C MET A 265 -14.89 11.72 -3.68
N ASP A 266 -14.58 12.87 -4.27
CA ASP A 266 -15.33 13.44 -5.39
C ASP A 266 -14.76 12.94 -6.74
N GLY A 267 -13.56 12.37 -6.71
CA GLY A 267 -12.83 11.83 -7.85
C GLY A 267 -11.92 12.85 -8.52
N MET A 268 -11.57 13.91 -7.80
CA MET A 268 -10.60 14.88 -8.25
C MET A 268 -9.19 14.38 -7.90
N HIS A 269 -8.26 14.54 -8.82
CA HIS A 269 -6.84 14.30 -8.55
C HIS A 269 -6.34 15.37 -7.58
N LEU A 270 -5.74 14.92 -6.48
CA LEU A 270 -5.13 15.79 -5.49
C LEU A 270 -3.81 16.33 -6.03
N ASN A 271 -3.51 17.60 -5.76
CA ASN A 271 -2.20 18.15 -6.10
C ASN A 271 -1.11 17.67 -5.12
N GLY A 272 0.17 17.89 -5.44
CA GLY A 272 1.27 17.43 -4.59
C GLY A 272 1.26 18.03 -3.17
N ARG A 273 0.72 19.24 -2.97
CA ARG A 273 0.58 19.83 -1.62
C ARG A 273 -0.42 19.04 -0.77
N GLU A 274 -1.60 18.80 -1.29
CA GLU A 274 -2.68 18.07 -0.60
C GLU A 274 -2.27 16.62 -0.34
N SER A 275 -1.75 15.95 -1.38
CA SER A 275 -1.25 14.59 -1.33
C SER A 275 -0.14 14.42 -0.29
N LEU A 276 0.86 15.33 -0.26
CA LEU A 276 1.92 15.25 0.76
C LEU A 276 1.38 15.39 2.18
N GLY A 277 0.42 16.30 2.42
CA GLY A 277 -0.17 16.48 3.73
C GLY A 277 -0.93 15.23 4.21
N ILE A 278 -1.59 14.52 3.29
CA ILE A 278 -2.25 13.24 3.59
C ILE A 278 -1.20 12.14 3.82
N LEU A 279 -0.19 12.03 2.97
CA LEU A 279 0.89 11.03 3.10
C LEU A 279 1.67 11.19 4.39
N GLN A 280 2.01 12.41 4.82
CA GLN A 280 2.68 12.67 6.11
C GLN A 280 1.85 12.14 7.29
N ARG A 281 0.55 12.47 7.32
CA ARG A 281 -0.37 11.95 8.35
C ARG A 281 -0.46 10.45 8.32
N ALA A 282 -0.57 9.87 7.13
CA ALA A 282 -0.66 8.44 6.98
C ALA A 282 0.66 7.78 7.40
N LEU A 283 1.83 8.36 7.12
CA LEU A 283 3.15 7.83 7.49
C LEU A 283 3.32 7.81 9.00
N GLU A 284 2.87 8.86 9.68
CA GLU A 284 2.93 9.00 11.14
C GLU A 284 1.78 8.28 11.88
N GLY A 285 0.70 7.96 11.17
CA GLY A 285 -0.55 7.45 11.72
C GLY A 285 -0.46 6.04 12.33
N LYS A 286 -1.50 5.69 13.10
CA LYS A 286 -1.66 4.36 13.70
C LYS A 286 -1.72 3.28 12.61
N ARG A 287 -1.05 2.16 12.85
CA ARG A 287 -1.02 0.99 11.97
C ARG A 287 -2.04 -0.05 12.44
N GLU A 288 -2.63 -0.79 11.51
CA GLU A 288 -3.49 -1.94 11.81
C GLU A 288 -2.71 -3.26 11.74
N ASN A 289 -3.22 -4.25 12.49
CA ASN A 289 -2.58 -5.55 12.62
C ASN A 289 -2.83 -6.44 11.38
N LYS A 290 -1.97 -7.46 11.18
CA LYS A 290 -1.96 -8.37 10.01
C LYS A 290 -3.32 -9.01 9.64
N LYS A 291 -4.25 -9.19 10.59
CA LYS A 291 -5.59 -9.78 10.32
C LYS A 291 -6.42 -9.00 9.30
N GLU A 292 -6.05 -7.76 9.02
CA GLU A 292 -6.75 -6.90 8.06
C GLU A 292 -6.05 -6.81 6.69
N ARG A 293 -4.86 -7.43 6.53
CA ARG A 293 -4.21 -7.56 5.22
C ARG A 293 -5.04 -8.50 4.34
N GLY A 294 -5.27 -8.11 3.09
CA GLY A 294 -6.21 -8.75 2.17
C GLY A 294 -7.60 -8.09 2.13
N ARG A 295 -7.86 -7.09 3.00
CA ARG A 295 -9.10 -6.29 2.97
C ARG A 295 -8.97 -5.05 2.08
N GLU A 296 -7.88 -4.85 1.37
CA GLU A 296 -7.67 -3.67 0.53
C GLU A 296 -8.70 -3.61 -0.59
N ARG A 297 -9.10 -4.76 -1.14
CA ARG A 297 -10.21 -4.85 -2.11
C ARG A 297 -11.56 -4.48 -1.49
N GLU A 298 -11.80 -4.89 -0.25
CA GLU A 298 -13.00 -4.49 0.52
C GLU A 298 -12.99 -2.98 0.78
N ARG A 299 -11.88 -2.43 1.28
CA ARG A 299 -11.69 -0.97 1.52
C ARG A 299 -11.85 -0.15 0.25
N TRP A 300 -11.29 -0.64 -0.87
CA TRP A 300 -11.48 -0.03 -2.19
C TRP A 300 -12.96 -0.02 -2.59
N GLY A 301 -13.67 -1.14 -2.38
CA GLY A 301 -15.12 -1.23 -2.59
C GLY A 301 -15.93 -0.28 -1.70
N GLU A 302 -15.58 -0.18 -0.41
CA GLU A 302 -16.19 0.75 0.54
C GLU A 302 -15.95 2.21 0.15
N PHE A 303 -14.72 2.55 -0.25
CA PHE A 303 -14.37 3.87 -0.77
C PHE A 303 -15.21 4.20 -2.00
N GLY A 304 -15.33 3.26 -2.96
CA GLY A 304 -16.19 3.41 -4.14
C GLY A 304 -17.68 3.56 -3.81
N LYS A 305 -18.17 2.88 -2.77
CA LYS A 305 -19.53 3.07 -2.25
C LYS A 305 -19.72 4.48 -1.67
N ARG A 306 -18.79 4.95 -0.83
CA ARG A 306 -18.84 6.31 -0.27
C ARG A 306 -18.74 7.41 -1.33
N LYS A 307 -17.91 7.23 -2.36
CA LYS A 307 -17.81 8.11 -3.54
C LYS A 307 -19.17 8.22 -4.25
N ARG A 308 -19.87 7.09 -4.45
CA ARG A 308 -21.23 7.08 -5.03
C ARG A 308 -22.26 7.77 -4.14
N GLU A 309 -22.31 7.44 -2.85
CA GLU A 309 -23.24 8.05 -1.90
C GLU A 309 -23.07 9.57 -1.82
N ARG A 310 -21.82 10.05 -1.82
CA ARG A 310 -21.50 11.48 -1.80
C ARG A 310 -21.95 12.18 -3.08
N LYS A 311 -21.65 11.61 -4.26
CA LYS A 311 -22.14 12.14 -5.54
C LYS A 311 -23.66 12.24 -5.60
N GLU A 312 -24.37 11.24 -5.08
CA GLU A 312 -25.84 11.29 -5.00
C GLU A 312 -26.34 12.37 -4.04
N ARG A 313 -25.69 12.56 -2.87
CA ARG A 313 -26.04 13.64 -1.93
C ARG A 313 -25.84 15.02 -2.57
N MET A 314 -24.76 15.19 -3.35
CA MET A 314 -24.49 16.43 -4.08
C MET A 314 -25.55 16.69 -5.15
N LYS A 315 -25.86 15.70 -6.00
CA LYS A 315 -26.94 15.80 -7.00
C LYS A 315 -28.30 16.12 -6.38
N ARG A 316 -28.63 15.53 -5.23
CA ARG A 316 -29.87 15.85 -4.49
C ARG A 316 -29.86 17.29 -3.96
N ALA A 317 -28.71 17.81 -3.54
CA ALA A 317 -28.59 19.19 -3.06
C ALA A 317 -28.71 20.20 -4.21
N GLU A 318 -28.03 19.96 -5.33
CA GLU A 318 -28.15 20.75 -6.56
C GLU A 318 -29.60 20.76 -7.06
N GLY A 319 -30.26 19.60 -7.15
CA GLY A 319 -31.67 19.54 -7.55
C GLY A 319 -32.63 20.31 -6.62
N ARG A 320 -32.32 20.39 -5.31
CA ARG A 320 -33.09 21.25 -4.38
C ARG A 320 -32.84 22.73 -4.65
N LEU A 321 -31.61 23.13 -4.94
CA LEU A 321 -31.28 24.51 -5.30
C LEU A 321 -31.94 24.91 -6.61
N ASP A 322 -31.90 24.05 -7.63
CA ASP A 322 -32.56 24.29 -8.92
C ASP A 322 -34.08 24.46 -8.75
N MET A 323 -34.72 23.61 -7.93
CA MET A 323 -36.14 23.74 -7.62
C MET A 323 -36.48 25.06 -6.92
N LEU A 324 -35.63 25.50 -5.98
CA LEU A 324 -35.76 26.81 -5.33
C LEU A 324 -35.57 27.96 -6.34
N CYS A 325 -34.59 27.87 -7.24
CA CYS A 325 -34.38 28.86 -8.29
C CYS A 325 -35.56 28.94 -9.25
N VAL A 326 -36.10 27.81 -9.72
CA VAL A 326 -37.25 27.76 -10.62
C VAL A 326 -38.51 28.31 -9.95
N SER A 327 -38.76 27.96 -8.69
CA SER A 327 -39.90 28.49 -7.94
C SER A 327 -39.80 30.00 -7.70
N LEU A 328 -38.62 30.52 -7.34
CA LEU A 328 -38.39 31.97 -7.21
C LEU A 328 -38.58 32.71 -8.54
N ALA A 329 -38.10 32.14 -9.66
CA ALA A 329 -38.32 32.69 -10.99
C ALA A 329 -39.82 32.68 -11.37
N ALA A 330 -40.54 31.59 -11.10
CA ALA A 330 -41.97 31.51 -11.38
C ALA A 330 -42.78 32.54 -10.58
N LEU A 331 -42.45 32.74 -9.30
CA LEU A 331 -43.08 33.75 -8.44
C LEU A 331 -42.80 35.17 -8.93
N SER A 332 -41.59 35.48 -9.39
CA SER A 332 -41.27 36.80 -9.95
C SER A 332 -42.00 37.07 -11.26
N PHE A 333 -42.09 36.09 -12.17
CA PHE A 333 -42.90 36.20 -13.39
C PHE A 333 -44.39 36.40 -13.09
N ALA A 334 -44.95 35.65 -12.14
CA ALA A 334 -46.34 35.81 -11.72
C ALA A 334 -46.61 37.20 -11.11
N GLY A 335 -45.67 37.71 -10.28
CA GLY A 335 -45.75 39.06 -9.71
C GLY A 335 -45.71 40.15 -10.78
N LEU A 336 -44.79 40.06 -11.74
CA LEU A 336 -44.73 40.99 -12.88
C LEU A 336 -46.01 40.97 -13.71
N PHE A 337 -46.53 39.77 -14.02
CA PHE A 337 -47.78 39.62 -14.74
C PHE A 337 -48.96 40.28 -14.01
N TYR A 338 -49.08 40.05 -12.70
CA TYR A 338 -50.11 40.64 -11.87
C TYR A 338 -50.06 42.18 -11.85
N VAL A 339 -48.87 42.76 -11.73
CA VAL A 339 -48.68 44.23 -11.81
C VAL A 339 -49.06 44.75 -13.20
N CYS A 340 -48.64 44.09 -14.28
CA CYS A 340 -49.00 44.49 -15.64
C CYS A 340 -50.52 44.42 -15.92
N VAL A 341 -51.24 43.51 -15.29
CA VAL A 341 -52.71 43.40 -15.42
C VAL A 341 -53.43 44.46 -14.58
N LEU A 342 -52.95 44.75 -13.37
CA LEU A 342 -53.55 45.78 -12.49
C LEU A 342 -53.27 47.22 -12.93
N CYS A 343 -52.15 47.48 -13.59
CA CYS A 343 -51.77 48.80 -14.09
C CYS A 343 -52.30 49.09 -15.50
N ARG A 344 -53.27 48.32 -15.99
CA ARG A 344 -53.87 48.44 -17.33
C ARG A 344 -55.32 48.89 -17.25
#